data_AF-A0A6G3CBE1-F1
#
_entry.id   AF-A0A6G3CBE1-F1
#
_cell.length_a   1.000
_cell.length_b   1.000
_cell.length_c   1.000
_cell.angle_alpha   90.00
_cell.angle_beta   90.00
_cell.angle_gamma   90.00
#
_symmetry.space_group_name_H-M   'P 1'
#
loop_
_entity.id
_entity.type
_entity.pdbx_description
1 polymer ?
#
loop_
_entity_poly.entity_id
_entity_poly.type
_entity_poly.pdbx_seq_one_letter_code
_entity_poly.pdbx_strand_id
1 'polypeptide(L)'
;MIVNEPVPDTFEDTPARDRDPEWFKRAVFYEVLVRSFQDSNGDGVGDLKGLTAKLDYLQWLGVDCLWLPPFFKSPLRDGGYDVSDYTAVLPEFGDLADFVEFVDAAHQRGMRVIIDFVMNHTSDQHPWFQESRKDPDGPYGDYYVWADDDKQFQDARIIFVDTEASNWTYDPVRKQYYWHRFFSHQPDLNYENPAVQEEMISALKFWLDLGIDGFRLDAVPYLYQQEGTNCENLPETHDFLKRVRKEIDAQYPDTVLLAEANQWPEDVVDYFGDYPSGGDECHMAFHFPVMPRIFMAVRRESRYPVSEILAKTPAIPSNCQWGIFLRNHDELTLEMVTDEERDYMWAEYAKDPRMRANIGIRRRLAPLLDNDRNQIELFTALLLSLPGSPILYYGDEIGMGDNIWLGDRDAVRT
;
A
#
# COMPACT_ATOMS: atom_id res chain seq x y z
N MET A 1 -22.78 3.63 18.55
CA MET A 1 -23.88 2.96 17.83
C MET A 1 -23.48 1.50 17.76
N ILE A 2 -24.30 0.57 18.25
CA ILE A 2 -23.90 -0.84 18.39
C ILE A 2 -23.90 -1.45 16.99
N VAL A 3 -22.72 -1.71 16.43
CA VAL A 3 -22.51 -2.40 15.15
C VAL A 3 -22.57 -3.89 15.47
N ASN A 4 -23.67 -4.57 15.12
CA ASN A 4 -23.81 -6.02 15.35
C ASN A 4 -24.93 -6.65 14.51
N GLU A 5 -25.19 -6.15 13.31
CA GLU A 5 -25.89 -6.98 12.32
C GLU A 5 -24.88 -7.30 11.20
N PRO A 6 -24.40 -8.56 11.12
CA PRO A 6 -23.55 -8.99 10.01
C PRO A 6 -24.35 -8.85 8.72
N VAL A 7 -23.74 -8.22 7.72
CA VAL A 7 -24.21 -8.29 6.34
C VAL A 7 -24.18 -9.78 5.95
N PRO A 8 -25.24 -10.33 5.34
CA PRO A 8 -25.25 -11.72 4.91
C PRO A 8 -24.05 -12.01 4.02
N ASP A 9 -23.33 -13.09 4.34
CA ASP A 9 -22.17 -13.59 3.61
C ASP A 9 -22.49 -13.68 2.11
N THR A 10 -21.96 -12.74 1.32
CA THR A 10 -22.16 -12.69 -0.14
C THR A 10 -21.42 -13.85 -0.85
N PHE A 11 -20.58 -14.60 -0.14
CA PHE A 11 -19.82 -15.73 -0.68
C PHE A 11 -20.35 -17.11 -0.25
N GLU A 12 -21.30 -17.20 0.70
CA GLU A 12 -22.00 -18.46 0.99
C GLU A 12 -22.74 -18.99 -0.26
N ASP A 13 -23.19 -18.09 -1.13
CA ASP A 13 -23.87 -18.40 -2.39
C ASP A 13 -22.92 -18.60 -3.58
N THR A 14 -21.61 -18.35 -3.44
CA THR A 14 -20.64 -18.66 -4.51
C THR A 14 -20.32 -20.16 -4.47
N PRO A 15 -20.73 -20.95 -5.48
CA PRO A 15 -20.49 -22.38 -5.47
C PRO A 15 -19.00 -22.68 -5.35
N ALA A 16 -18.61 -23.60 -4.47
CA ALA A 16 -17.19 -23.97 -4.24
C ALA A 16 -16.40 -24.35 -5.52
N ARG A 17 -17.09 -24.66 -6.62
CA ARG A 17 -16.53 -24.95 -7.95
C ARG A 17 -16.07 -23.72 -8.74
N ASP A 18 -16.53 -22.53 -8.36
CA ASP A 18 -16.27 -21.25 -9.02
C ASP A 18 -15.21 -20.43 -8.25
N ARG A 19 -14.69 -20.98 -7.14
CA ARG A 19 -13.57 -20.46 -6.34
C ARG A 19 -12.24 -20.64 -7.08
N ASP A 20 -11.38 -19.64 -6.97
CA ASP A 20 -10.09 -19.60 -7.66
C ASP A 20 -9.02 -18.98 -6.75
N PRO A 21 -8.46 -19.74 -5.80
CA PRO A 21 -7.55 -19.20 -4.78
C PRO A 21 -6.22 -18.70 -5.35
N GLU A 22 -5.96 -18.91 -6.64
CA GLU A 22 -4.74 -18.46 -7.32
C GLU A 22 -5.04 -17.43 -8.43
N TRP A 23 -6.24 -16.83 -8.43
CA TRP A 23 -6.67 -15.86 -9.44
C TRP A 23 -5.65 -14.72 -9.62
N PHE A 24 -5.07 -14.26 -8.51
CA PHE A 24 -4.14 -13.14 -8.46
C PHE A 24 -2.86 -13.41 -9.26
N LYS A 25 -2.49 -14.68 -9.50
CA LYS A 25 -1.31 -15.05 -10.30
C LYS A 25 -1.46 -14.77 -11.80
N ARG A 26 -2.71 -14.62 -12.25
CA ARG A 26 -3.08 -14.41 -13.66
C ARG A 26 -3.67 -13.03 -13.92
N ALA A 27 -3.90 -12.26 -12.86
CA ALA A 27 -4.57 -10.96 -12.93
C ALA A 27 -3.62 -9.85 -13.41
N VAL A 28 -4.17 -8.93 -14.21
CA VAL A 28 -3.65 -7.59 -14.41
C VAL A 28 -4.35 -6.66 -13.42
N PHE A 29 -3.58 -6.07 -12.50
CA PHE A 29 -4.09 -5.11 -11.53
C PHE A 29 -4.06 -3.69 -12.09
N TYR A 30 -4.99 -2.86 -11.62
CA TYR A 30 -5.08 -1.45 -11.98
C TYR A 30 -5.26 -0.61 -10.72
N GLU A 31 -4.22 0.13 -10.36
CA GLU A 31 -4.21 1.05 -9.24
C GLU A 31 -4.94 2.35 -9.64
N VAL A 32 -6.04 2.66 -8.96
CA VAL A 32 -6.92 3.78 -9.30
C VAL A 32 -7.39 4.55 -8.07
N LEU A 33 -7.10 5.85 -8.03
CA LEU A 33 -7.53 6.74 -6.96
C LEU A 33 -8.98 7.17 -7.19
N VAL A 34 -9.87 6.88 -6.24
CA VAL A 34 -11.28 7.32 -6.27
C VAL A 34 -11.38 8.82 -6.51
N ARG A 35 -10.60 9.60 -5.74
CA ARG A 35 -10.53 11.07 -5.80
C ARG A 35 -10.22 11.64 -7.18
N SER A 36 -9.45 10.95 -8.00
CA SER A 36 -8.86 11.50 -9.23
C SER A 36 -9.43 10.88 -10.51
N PHE A 37 -10.32 9.87 -10.40
CA PHE A 37 -10.75 9.13 -11.58
C PHE A 37 -11.99 9.73 -12.28
N GLN A 38 -13.09 9.96 -11.54
CA GLN A 38 -14.31 10.55 -12.10
C GLN A 38 -15.19 11.15 -11.02
N ASP A 39 -15.50 12.44 -11.14
CA ASP A 39 -16.51 13.16 -10.34
C ASP A 39 -17.90 12.91 -10.95
N SER A 40 -18.86 12.41 -10.16
CA SER A 40 -20.23 12.16 -10.61
C SER A 40 -21.22 13.26 -10.21
N ASN A 41 -20.86 14.12 -9.26
CA ASN A 41 -21.78 15.04 -8.61
C ASN A 41 -21.47 16.54 -8.89
N GLY A 42 -20.31 16.83 -9.47
CA GLY A 42 -19.85 18.16 -9.89
C GLY A 42 -19.18 19.00 -8.79
N ASP A 43 -18.74 18.41 -7.68
CA ASP A 43 -18.04 19.09 -6.59
C ASP A 43 -16.52 19.26 -6.83
N GLY A 44 -15.99 18.68 -7.91
CA GLY A 44 -14.58 18.72 -8.28
C GLY A 44 -13.72 17.61 -7.69
N VAL A 45 -14.33 16.63 -7.02
CA VAL A 45 -13.67 15.47 -6.43
C VAL A 45 -14.27 14.19 -7.01
N GLY A 46 -13.40 13.23 -7.37
CA GLY A 46 -13.86 11.92 -7.82
C GLY A 46 -14.48 11.11 -6.69
N ASP A 47 -15.50 10.32 -7.02
CA ASP A 47 -16.32 9.59 -6.05
C ASP A 47 -16.61 8.14 -6.51
N LEU A 48 -17.10 7.30 -5.59
CA LEU A 48 -17.34 5.87 -5.85
C LEU A 48 -18.39 5.64 -6.95
N LYS A 49 -19.40 6.52 -7.06
CA LYS A 49 -20.41 6.45 -8.14
C LYS A 49 -19.78 6.78 -9.49
N GLY A 50 -18.89 7.75 -9.53
CA GLY A 50 -18.12 8.11 -10.72
C GLY A 50 -17.20 6.98 -11.16
N LEU A 51 -16.50 6.35 -10.23
CA LEU A 51 -15.70 5.16 -10.50
C LEU A 51 -16.56 4.00 -11.03
N THR A 52 -17.72 3.75 -10.41
CA THR A 52 -18.71 2.74 -10.86
C THR A 52 -19.14 3.00 -12.30
N ALA A 53 -19.41 4.26 -12.67
CA ALA A 53 -19.79 4.65 -14.02
C ALA A 53 -18.68 4.44 -15.08
N LYS A 54 -17.44 4.17 -14.65
CA LYS A 54 -16.27 3.93 -15.52
C LYS A 54 -15.83 2.47 -15.57
N LEU A 55 -16.51 1.56 -14.87
CA LEU A 55 -16.17 0.13 -14.90
C LEU A 55 -16.22 -0.46 -16.32
N ASP A 56 -17.06 0.06 -17.21
CA ASP A 56 -17.09 -0.38 -18.62
C ASP A 56 -15.79 -0.05 -19.37
N TYR A 57 -15.14 1.08 -19.03
CA TYR A 57 -13.83 1.44 -19.58
C TYR A 57 -12.74 0.49 -19.07
N LEU A 58 -12.74 0.19 -17.77
CA LEU A 58 -11.76 -0.70 -17.14
C LEU A 58 -11.91 -2.14 -17.66
N GLN A 59 -13.16 -2.61 -17.83
CA GLN A 59 -13.44 -3.89 -18.47
C GLN A 59 -12.97 -3.91 -19.94
N TRP A 60 -13.21 -2.84 -20.70
CA TRP A 60 -12.71 -2.73 -22.08
C TRP A 60 -11.17 -2.73 -22.15
N LEU A 61 -10.51 -2.07 -21.20
CA LEU A 61 -9.05 -2.05 -21.08
C LEU A 61 -8.49 -3.46 -20.83
N GLY A 62 -9.28 -4.32 -20.17
CA GLY A 62 -8.95 -5.72 -19.93
C GLY A 62 -8.19 -5.95 -18.62
N VAL A 63 -8.44 -5.12 -17.61
CA VAL A 63 -7.90 -5.32 -16.25
C VAL A 63 -8.77 -6.30 -15.48
N ASP A 64 -8.17 -7.09 -14.59
CA ASP A 64 -8.86 -8.14 -13.85
C ASP A 64 -9.12 -7.77 -12.39
N CYS A 65 -8.35 -6.83 -11.84
CA CYS A 65 -8.47 -6.39 -10.44
C CYS A 65 -8.21 -4.90 -10.29
N LEU A 66 -9.08 -4.22 -9.56
CA LEU A 66 -8.92 -2.82 -9.18
C LEU A 66 -8.28 -2.76 -7.79
N TRP A 67 -7.17 -2.04 -7.68
CA TRP A 67 -6.58 -1.69 -6.40
C TRP A 67 -6.94 -0.24 -6.08
N LEU A 68 -7.69 -0.05 -5.01
CA LEU A 68 -8.04 1.27 -4.50
C LEU A 68 -7.09 1.69 -3.38
N PRO A 69 -6.31 2.78 -3.57
CA PRO A 69 -5.65 3.48 -2.46
C PRO A 69 -6.66 3.95 -1.39
N PRO A 70 -6.21 4.37 -0.19
CA PRO A 70 -7.08 4.66 0.93
C PRO A 70 -8.23 5.63 0.59
N PHE A 71 -9.46 5.16 0.80
CA PHE A 71 -10.69 5.95 0.68
C PHE A 71 -11.42 6.10 2.02
N PHE A 72 -10.76 5.67 3.11
CA PHE A 72 -11.29 5.77 4.46
C PHE A 72 -11.45 7.23 4.90
N LYS A 73 -12.24 7.45 5.93
CA LYS A 73 -12.34 8.76 6.57
C LYS A 73 -10.97 9.17 7.12
N SER A 74 -10.47 10.30 6.63
CA SER A 74 -9.13 10.80 6.89
C SER A 74 -9.13 12.34 6.81
N PRO A 75 -8.24 13.05 7.53
CA PRO A 75 -8.00 14.47 7.30
C PRO A 75 -7.16 14.74 6.04
N LEU A 76 -6.75 13.69 5.30
CA LEU A 76 -6.03 13.74 4.03
C LEU A 76 -4.69 14.47 4.10
N ARG A 77 -3.99 14.40 5.24
CA ARG A 77 -2.68 15.03 5.40
C ARG A 77 -1.56 14.22 4.76
N ASP A 78 -1.81 12.94 4.48
CA ASP A 78 -0.96 12.07 3.66
C ASP A 78 -1.78 11.37 2.56
N GLY A 79 -2.69 12.11 1.92
CA GLY A 79 -3.51 11.57 0.82
C GLY A 79 -4.44 10.41 1.18
N GLY A 80 -4.76 10.24 2.47
CA GLY A 80 -5.67 9.19 2.95
C GLY A 80 -4.99 8.11 3.79
N TYR A 81 -3.65 8.02 3.77
CA TYR A 81 -2.89 7.06 4.58
C TYR A 81 -2.93 7.39 6.08
N ASP A 82 -3.27 8.63 6.45
CA ASP A 82 -3.61 9.02 7.81
C ASP A 82 -5.08 8.70 8.15
N VAL A 83 -5.39 7.42 8.41
CA VAL A 83 -6.77 6.93 8.64
C VAL A 83 -7.32 7.37 10.01
N SER A 84 -8.50 7.99 10.03
CA SER A 84 -9.19 8.43 11.26
C SER A 84 -10.39 7.56 11.67
N ASP A 85 -10.87 6.69 10.77
CA ASP A 85 -11.88 5.66 11.03
C ASP A 85 -11.77 4.57 9.96
N TYR A 86 -11.35 3.36 10.36
CA TYR A 86 -11.17 2.22 9.45
C TYR A 86 -12.47 1.67 8.87
N THR A 87 -13.64 2.02 9.42
CA THR A 87 -14.94 1.44 9.03
C THR A 87 -15.83 2.43 8.29
N ALA A 88 -15.31 3.62 8.00
CA ALA A 88 -16.04 4.68 7.33
C ALA A 88 -15.34 5.11 6.04
N VAL A 89 -16.13 5.34 5.00
CA VAL A 89 -15.69 5.99 3.76
C VAL A 89 -15.56 7.50 4.00
N LEU A 90 -14.59 8.15 3.35
CA LEU A 90 -14.48 9.60 3.36
C LEU A 90 -15.76 10.21 2.76
N PRO A 91 -16.44 11.16 3.42
CA PRO A 91 -17.72 11.68 2.94
C PRO A 91 -17.71 12.28 1.53
N GLU A 92 -16.56 12.78 1.07
CA GLU A 92 -16.39 13.29 -0.31
C GLU A 92 -16.41 12.19 -1.36
N PHE A 93 -16.14 10.93 -1.00
CA PHE A 93 -16.12 9.79 -1.92
C PHE A 93 -17.46 9.04 -1.98
N GLY A 94 -18.37 9.31 -1.03
CA GLY A 94 -19.66 8.61 -0.90
C GLY A 94 -19.83 7.98 0.48
N ASP A 95 -20.56 6.88 0.54
CA ASP A 95 -20.81 6.10 1.75
C ASP A 95 -20.58 4.59 1.53
N LEU A 96 -20.84 3.78 2.56
CA LEU A 96 -20.69 2.32 2.48
C LEU A 96 -21.64 1.68 1.46
N ALA A 97 -22.82 2.25 1.22
CA ALA A 97 -23.75 1.69 0.23
C ALA A 97 -23.22 1.92 -1.19
N ASP A 98 -22.65 3.09 -1.45
CA ASP A 98 -21.97 3.39 -2.72
C ASP A 98 -20.76 2.47 -2.93
N PHE A 99 -20.05 2.11 -1.86
CA PHE A 99 -18.93 1.15 -1.93
C PHE A 99 -19.40 -0.27 -2.29
N VAL A 100 -20.45 -0.76 -1.63
CA VAL A 100 -21.01 -2.08 -1.93
C VAL A 100 -21.55 -2.14 -3.38
N GLU A 101 -22.24 -1.09 -3.83
CA GLU A 101 -22.71 -0.99 -5.22
C GLU A 101 -21.54 -1.04 -6.22
N PHE A 102 -20.43 -0.36 -5.90
CA PHE A 102 -19.22 -0.41 -6.72
C PHE A 102 -18.62 -1.82 -6.80
N VAL A 103 -18.46 -2.51 -5.66
CA VAL A 103 -17.91 -3.87 -5.60
C VAL A 103 -18.80 -4.84 -6.39
N ASP A 104 -20.12 -4.82 -6.16
CA ASP A 104 -21.08 -5.64 -6.90
C ASP A 104 -21.00 -5.39 -8.41
N ALA A 105 -20.90 -4.12 -8.83
CA ALA A 105 -20.80 -3.76 -10.23
C ALA A 105 -19.47 -4.18 -10.87
N ALA A 106 -18.37 -4.20 -10.11
CA ALA A 106 -17.08 -4.70 -10.56
C ALA A 106 -17.13 -6.22 -10.74
N HIS A 107 -17.67 -6.94 -9.75
CA HIS A 107 -17.84 -8.40 -9.78
C HIS A 107 -18.74 -8.85 -10.93
N GLN A 108 -19.84 -8.14 -11.23
CA GLN A 108 -20.70 -8.41 -12.39
C GLN A 108 -19.96 -8.33 -13.73
N ARG A 109 -18.84 -7.61 -13.78
CA ARG A 109 -17.97 -7.48 -14.96
C ARG A 109 -16.78 -8.44 -14.94
N GLY A 110 -16.68 -9.30 -13.92
CA GLY A 110 -15.58 -10.24 -13.73
C GLY A 110 -14.30 -9.59 -13.21
N MET A 111 -14.37 -8.36 -12.71
CA MET A 111 -13.24 -7.69 -12.08
C MET A 111 -13.33 -7.86 -10.56
N ARG A 112 -12.18 -8.05 -9.92
CA ARG A 112 -12.03 -8.07 -8.46
C ARG A 112 -11.65 -6.70 -7.92
N VAL A 113 -11.80 -6.52 -6.61
CA VAL A 113 -11.46 -5.29 -5.91
C VAL A 113 -10.60 -5.62 -4.70
N ILE A 114 -9.39 -5.04 -4.65
CA ILE A 114 -8.58 -4.97 -3.43
C ILE A 114 -8.49 -3.54 -2.95
N ILE A 115 -8.34 -3.36 -1.65
CA ILE A 115 -8.18 -2.04 -1.05
C ILE A 115 -6.84 -1.92 -0.33
N ASP A 116 -6.31 -0.71 -0.30
CA ASP A 116 -5.23 -0.38 0.61
C ASP A 116 -5.69 -0.48 2.06
N PHE A 117 -4.84 -1.04 2.92
CA PHE A 117 -5.11 -1.13 4.33
C PHE A 117 -3.86 -0.79 5.14
N VAL A 118 -3.92 0.36 5.81
CA VAL A 118 -2.84 0.91 6.63
C VAL A 118 -2.75 0.12 7.91
N MET A 119 -1.70 -0.70 8.05
CA MET A 119 -1.53 -1.55 9.23
C MET A 119 -0.79 -0.80 10.34
N ASN A 120 0.23 -0.03 10.00
CA ASN A 120 1.22 0.44 10.98
C ASN A 120 0.72 1.53 11.94
N HIS A 121 -0.09 2.45 11.43
CA HIS A 121 -0.39 3.71 12.12
C HIS A 121 -1.82 4.19 11.85
N THR A 122 -2.26 5.18 12.61
CA THR A 122 -3.53 5.89 12.36
C THR A 122 -3.29 7.39 12.30
N SER A 123 -4.26 8.19 11.86
CA SER A 123 -4.25 9.63 12.08
C SER A 123 -4.20 10.00 13.57
N ASP A 124 -3.53 11.09 13.92
CA ASP A 124 -3.63 11.72 15.24
C ASP A 124 -5.06 12.18 15.58
N GLN A 125 -5.97 12.23 14.61
CA GLN A 125 -7.39 12.50 14.81
C GLN A 125 -8.23 11.24 15.06
N HIS A 126 -7.65 10.05 14.96
CA HIS A 126 -8.34 8.80 15.25
C HIS A 126 -8.85 8.80 16.71
N PRO A 127 -10.10 8.36 16.98
CA PRO A 127 -10.64 8.32 18.34
C PRO A 127 -9.73 7.58 19.33
N TRP A 128 -9.09 6.50 18.89
CA TRP A 128 -8.11 5.77 19.71
C TRP A 128 -6.96 6.68 20.19
N PHE A 129 -6.32 7.45 19.30
CA PHE A 129 -5.22 8.35 19.69
C PHE A 129 -5.72 9.48 20.60
N GLN A 130 -6.89 10.03 20.28
CA GLN A 130 -7.51 11.09 21.05
C GLN A 130 -7.84 10.67 22.48
N GLU A 131 -8.24 9.42 22.70
CA GLU A 131 -8.46 8.89 24.04
C GLU A 131 -7.16 8.46 24.71
N SER A 132 -6.24 7.82 23.97
CA SER A 132 -4.90 7.44 24.46
C SER A 132 -4.13 8.63 25.03
N ARG A 133 -4.14 9.77 24.35
CA ARG A 133 -3.43 10.97 24.81
C ARG A 133 -4.08 11.67 26.01
N LYS A 134 -5.38 11.45 26.24
CA LYS A 134 -6.15 12.09 27.33
C LYS A 134 -6.18 11.25 28.60
N ASP A 135 -6.31 9.94 28.45
CA ASP A 135 -6.46 8.99 29.55
C ASP A 135 -5.46 7.83 29.42
N PRO A 136 -4.22 8.02 29.93
CA PRO A 136 -3.17 7.00 29.85
C PRO A 136 -3.51 5.68 30.58
N ASP A 137 -4.38 5.72 31.59
CA ASP A 137 -4.82 4.53 32.33
C ASP A 137 -6.12 3.92 31.73
N GLY A 138 -6.66 4.53 30.68
CA GLY A 138 -7.87 4.11 29.99
C GLY A 138 -7.66 2.93 29.03
N PRO A 139 -8.73 2.42 28.40
CA PRO A 139 -8.65 1.24 27.52
C PRO A 139 -7.77 1.46 26.28
N TYR A 140 -7.60 2.71 25.85
CA TYR A 140 -6.76 3.10 24.72
C TYR A 140 -5.37 3.61 25.14
N GLY A 141 -5.05 3.60 26.44
CA GLY A 141 -3.79 4.14 26.98
C GLY A 141 -2.55 3.57 26.29
N ASP A 142 -2.57 2.27 26.00
CA ASP A 142 -1.46 1.52 25.39
C ASP A 142 -1.73 1.11 23.94
N TYR A 143 -2.62 1.81 23.22
CA TYR A 143 -2.84 1.56 21.78
C TYR A 143 -1.74 2.13 20.89
N TYR A 144 -0.92 3.04 21.42
CA TYR A 144 0.19 3.69 20.72
C TYR A 144 1.46 3.55 21.54
N VAL A 145 2.59 3.73 20.89
CA VAL A 145 3.90 3.60 21.53
C VAL A 145 4.30 4.93 22.16
N TRP A 146 4.35 4.96 23.49
CA TRP A 146 4.65 6.16 24.30
C TRP A 146 5.96 6.02 25.07
N ALA A 147 6.69 7.12 25.23
CA ALA A 147 7.92 7.19 26.03
C ALA A 147 8.09 8.54 26.75
N ASP A 148 8.82 8.54 27.87
CA ASP A 148 9.10 9.77 28.62
C ASP A 148 10.19 10.65 27.96
N ASP A 149 11.04 10.05 27.13
CA ASP A 149 12.05 10.72 26.31
C ASP A 149 12.13 10.13 24.89
N ASP A 150 12.90 10.77 24.02
CA ASP A 150 13.07 10.46 22.60
C ASP A 150 14.30 9.57 22.32
N LYS A 151 14.78 8.82 23.33
CA LYS A 151 16.07 8.09 23.26
C LYS A 151 15.96 6.62 22.90
N GLN A 152 14.76 6.08 22.79
CA GLN A 152 14.55 4.69 22.38
C GLN A 152 14.65 4.56 20.85
N PHE A 153 15.01 3.37 20.38
CA PHE A 153 15.02 2.99 18.95
C PHE A 153 15.92 3.86 18.06
N GLN A 154 17.09 4.28 18.56
CA GLN A 154 17.98 5.22 17.86
C GLN A 154 18.56 4.69 16.53
N ASP A 155 18.57 3.38 16.34
CA ASP A 155 19.10 2.74 15.11
C ASP A 155 18.05 2.70 13.98
N ALA A 156 16.79 3.06 14.26
CA ALA A 156 15.75 3.16 13.24
C ALA A 156 15.92 4.46 12.44
N ARG A 157 15.96 4.32 11.11
CA ARG A 157 16.05 5.48 10.20
C ARG A 157 14.75 6.29 10.20
N ILE A 158 14.86 7.55 9.81
CA ILE A 158 13.73 8.41 9.46
C ILE A 158 13.39 8.17 7.98
N ILE A 159 12.11 7.91 7.66
CA ILE A 159 11.67 7.66 6.27
C ILE A 159 11.49 9.00 5.54
N PHE A 160 10.67 9.89 6.08
CA PHE A 160 10.42 11.21 5.50
C PHE A 160 11.42 12.27 5.96
N VAL A 161 12.68 12.06 5.59
CA VAL A 161 13.83 12.89 5.99
C VAL A 161 13.74 14.37 5.61
N ASP A 162 12.91 14.70 4.61
CA ASP A 162 12.71 16.09 4.17
C ASP A 162 11.74 16.86 5.09
N THR A 163 10.97 16.15 5.91
CA THR A 163 9.89 16.73 6.73
C THR A 163 10.08 16.47 8.22
N GLU A 164 10.40 15.23 8.60
CA GLU A 164 10.50 14.82 9.99
C GLU A 164 11.95 14.85 10.48
N ALA A 165 12.16 15.41 11.68
CA ALA A 165 13.47 15.51 12.30
C ALA A 165 13.78 14.35 13.26
N SER A 166 12.74 13.60 13.66
CA SER A 166 12.79 12.49 14.60
C SER A 166 11.60 11.57 14.35
N ASN A 167 11.73 10.30 14.75
CA ASN A 167 10.60 9.36 14.81
C ASN A 167 9.81 9.48 16.14
N TRP A 168 10.19 10.43 17.00
CA TRP A 168 9.50 10.74 18.26
C TRP A 168 8.98 12.19 18.23
N THR A 169 7.69 12.36 18.52
CA THR A 169 7.08 13.69 18.68
C THR A 169 6.49 13.86 20.08
N TYR A 170 6.76 15.00 20.72
CA TYR A 170 6.22 15.33 22.03
C TYR A 170 4.73 15.69 21.96
N ASP A 171 3.89 14.98 22.73
CA ASP A 171 2.48 15.31 22.88
C ASP A 171 2.25 16.28 24.05
N PRO A 172 1.72 17.50 23.82
CA PRO A 172 1.54 18.48 24.88
C PRO A 172 0.40 18.14 25.86
N VAL A 173 -0.50 17.21 25.52
CA VAL A 173 -1.62 16.79 26.38
C VAL A 173 -1.16 15.69 27.34
N ARG A 174 -0.59 14.61 26.79
CA ARG A 174 -0.07 13.47 27.56
C ARG A 174 1.25 13.76 28.25
N LYS A 175 2.00 14.75 27.75
CA LYS A 175 3.35 15.15 28.23
C LYS A 175 4.41 14.06 28.08
N GLN A 176 4.24 13.22 27.08
CA GLN A 176 5.15 12.14 26.69
C GLN A 176 5.41 12.24 25.19
N TYR A 177 6.44 11.56 24.71
CA TYR A 177 6.68 11.37 23.29
C TYR A 177 5.89 10.17 22.78
N TYR A 178 5.41 10.24 21.55
CA TYR A 178 4.87 9.08 20.83
C TYR A 178 5.70 8.79 19.58
N TRP A 179 5.76 7.51 19.23
CA TRP A 179 6.46 7.02 18.06
C TRP A 179 5.66 7.23 16.78
N HIS A 180 6.34 7.57 15.69
CA HIS A 180 5.81 7.56 14.33
C HIS A 180 6.93 7.27 13.33
N ARG A 181 6.70 6.34 12.40
CA ARG A 181 7.66 6.07 11.29
C ARG A 181 7.51 7.02 10.12
N PHE A 182 6.30 7.53 9.95
CA PHE A 182 5.88 8.44 8.90
C PHE A 182 5.77 9.86 9.48
N PHE A 183 4.76 10.64 9.08
CA PHE A 183 4.59 11.99 9.63
C PHE A 183 4.19 11.96 11.11
N SER A 184 4.50 13.03 11.83
CA SER A 184 4.10 13.22 13.24
C SER A 184 2.59 13.07 13.47
N HIS A 185 1.75 13.36 12.47
CA HIS A 185 0.30 13.16 12.57
C HIS A 185 -0.17 11.73 12.23
N GLN A 186 0.76 10.79 12.10
CA GLN A 186 0.53 9.36 11.87
C GLN A 186 1.14 8.56 13.03
N PRO A 187 0.62 8.66 14.27
CA PRO A 187 1.12 7.90 15.40
C PRO A 187 0.99 6.38 15.16
N ASP A 188 2.10 5.68 15.43
CA ASP A 188 2.23 4.24 15.25
C ASP A 188 1.43 3.47 16.30
N LEU A 189 0.73 2.43 15.85
CA LEU A 189 0.00 1.52 16.70
C LEU A 189 0.96 0.60 17.48
N ASN A 190 0.62 0.31 18.73
CA ASN A 190 1.41 -0.59 19.56
C ASN A 190 0.99 -2.04 19.36
N TYR A 191 1.70 -2.77 18.50
CA TYR A 191 1.42 -4.17 18.21
C TYR A 191 1.78 -5.14 19.33
N GLU A 192 2.55 -4.73 20.36
CA GLU A 192 2.71 -5.54 21.58
C GLU A 192 1.40 -5.70 22.36
N ASN A 193 0.45 -4.79 22.16
CA ASN A 193 -0.86 -4.83 22.77
C ASN A 193 -1.79 -5.78 21.98
N PRO A 194 -2.22 -6.92 22.54
CA PRO A 194 -3.10 -7.85 21.84
C PRO A 194 -4.43 -7.22 21.42
N ALA A 195 -4.92 -6.21 22.13
CA ALA A 195 -6.16 -5.53 21.77
C ALA A 195 -6.03 -4.76 20.44
N VAL A 196 -4.86 -4.17 20.16
CA VAL A 196 -4.56 -3.54 18.86
C VAL A 196 -4.60 -4.58 17.75
N GLN A 197 -3.96 -5.74 17.97
CA GLN A 197 -3.97 -6.85 17.01
C GLN A 197 -5.40 -7.30 16.67
N GLU A 198 -6.27 -7.45 17.68
CA GLU A 198 -7.68 -7.81 17.45
C GLU A 198 -8.46 -6.74 16.68
N GLU A 199 -8.28 -5.46 17.01
CA GLU A 199 -8.95 -4.35 16.31
C GLU A 199 -8.56 -4.30 14.83
N MET A 200 -7.28 -4.46 14.51
CA MET A 200 -6.81 -4.47 13.12
C MET A 200 -7.36 -5.66 12.33
N ILE A 201 -7.38 -6.87 12.93
CA ILE A 201 -8.00 -8.04 12.30
C ILE A 201 -9.50 -7.85 12.14
N SER A 202 -10.18 -7.24 13.12
CA SER A 202 -11.61 -6.95 13.04
C SER A 202 -11.93 -5.97 11.92
N ALA A 203 -11.10 -4.95 11.73
CA ALA A 203 -11.24 -3.98 10.64
C ALA A 203 -11.00 -4.63 9.27
N LEU A 204 -10.04 -5.56 9.14
CA LEU A 204 -9.88 -6.36 7.92
C LEU A 204 -11.15 -7.18 7.63
N LYS A 205 -11.67 -7.91 8.63
CA LYS A 205 -12.89 -8.72 8.48
C LYS A 205 -14.10 -7.89 8.07
N PHE A 206 -14.26 -6.70 8.63
CA PHE A 206 -15.34 -5.78 8.28
C PHE A 206 -15.41 -5.52 6.77
N TRP A 207 -14.28 -5.29 6.10
CA TRP A 207 -14.29 -5.04 4.66
C TRP A 207 -14.46 -6.32 3.84
N LEU A 208 -13.91 -7.45 4.30
CA LEU A 208 -14.15 -8.76 3.66
C LEU A 208 -15.63 -9.17 3.71
N ASP A 209 -16.31 -8.88 4.83
CA ASP A 209 -17.77 -9.05 4.98
C ASP A 209 -18.58 -8.20 3.98
N LEU A 210 -17.99 -7.10 3.47
CA LEU A 210 -18.58 -6.24 2.43
C LEU A 210 -18.25 -6.71 1.01
N GLY A 211 -17.49 -7.80 0.84
CA GLY A 211 -17.33 -8.45 -0.46
C GLY A 211 -16.02 -8.16 -1.20
N ILE A 212 -15.04 -7.46 -0.62
CA ILE A 212 -13.76 -7.24 -1.31
C ILE A 212 -12.95 -8.54 -1.44
N ASP A 213 -12.04 -8.56 -2.40
CA ASP A 213 -11.24 -9.74 -2.77
C ASP A 213 -9.85 -9.75 -2.13
N GLY A 214 -9.51 -8.74 -1.32
CA GLY A 214 -8.24 -8.69 -0.60
C GLY A 214 -7.71 -7.30 -0.31
N PHE A 215 -6.46 -7.29 0.14
CA PHE A 215 -5.81 -6.08 0.65
C PHE A 215 -4.40 -5.92 0.10
N ARG A 216 -4.01 -4.66 -0.13
CA ARG A 216 -2.61 -4.25 -0.09
C ARG A 216 -2.31 -3.80 1.35
N LEU A 217 -1.51 -4.57 2.06
CA LEU A 217 -1.11 -4.28 3.44
C LEU A 217 0.05 -3.28 3.40
N ASP A 218 -0.26 -2.05 3.80
CA ASP A 218 0.65 -0.91 3.76
C ASP A 218 1.55 -0.87 5.00
N ALA A 219 2.81 -0.47 4.80
CA ALA A 219 3.80 -0.24 5.86
C ALA A 219 4.08 -1.47 6.77
N VAL A 220 3.88 -2.69 6.26
CA VAL A 220 4.04 -3.91 7.05
C VAL A 220 5.43 -4.15 7.62
N PRO A 221 6.56 -3.63 7.08
CA PRO A 221 7.85 -3.83 7.74
C PRO A 221 8.01 -3.19 9.11
N TYR A 222 7.11 -2.30 9.50
CA TYR A 222 7.33 -1.36 10.58
C TYR A 222 6.51 -1.62 11.86
N LEU A 223 5.70 -2.69 11.88
CA LEU A 223 4.66 -2.92 12.90
C LEU A 223 5.21 -3.00 14.33
N TYR A 224 6.34 -3.67 14.54
CA TYR A 224 7.00 -3.80 15.85
C TYR A 224 8.31 -3.02 15.89
N GLN A 225 8.67 -2.55 17.08
CA GLN A 225 9.94 -1.85 17.35
C GLN A 225 10.69 -2.55 18.48
N GLN A 226 12.01 -2.64 18.36
CA GLN A 226 12.86 -3.28 19.35
C GLN A 226 14.20 -2.55 19.48
N GLU A 227 14.62 -2.29 20.72
CA GLU A 227 15.89 -1.63 21.02
C GLU A 227 17.09 -2.44 20.48
N GLY A 228 18.07 -1.73 19.92
CA GLY A 228 19.26 -2.34 19.29
C GLY A 228 18.99 -2.97 17.92
N THR A 229 17.86 -2.65 17.29
CA THR A 229 17.52 -3.04 15.92
C THR A 229 17.15 -1.80 15.10
N ASN A 230 17.10 -1.92 13.78
CA ASN A 230 16.58 -0.86 12.90
C ASN A 230 15.03 -0.76 12.93
N CYS A 231 14.35 -1.60 13.72
CA CYS A 231 12.88 -1.67 13.82
C CYS A 231 12.19 -1.93 12.45
N GLU A 232 12.80 -2.75 11.59
CA GLU A 232 12.22 -3.18 10.32
C GLU A 232 12.32 -4.71 10.22
N ASN A 233 11.31 -5.35 9.62
CA ASN A 233 11.30 -6.81 9.34
C ASN A 233 11.51 -7.68 10.60
N LEU A 234 11.04 -7.23 11.77
CA LEU A 234 11.21 -8.00 13.01
C LEU A 234 10.40 -9.31 12.97
N PRO A 235 10.88 -10.40 13.59
CA PRO A 235 10.16 -11.69 13.60
C PRO A 235 8.71 -11.59 14.08
N GLU A 236 8.44 -10.72 15.06
CA GLU A 236 7.10 -10.48 15.63
C GLU A 236 6.14 -9.87 14.59
N THR A 237 6.66 -9.04 13.69
CA THR A 237 5.90 -8.53 12.53
C THR A 237 5.44 -9.68 11.65
N HIS A 238 6.37 -10.59 11.30
CA HIS A 238 6.07 -11.76 10.49
C HIS A 238 5.08 -12.72 11.19
N ASP A 239 5.27 -12.97 12.48
CA ASP A 239 4.35 -13.80 13.27
C ASP A 239 2.91 -13.24 13.28
N PHE A 240 2.77 -11.92 13.36
CA PHE A 240 1.46 -11.27 13.25
C PHE A 240 0.87 -11.39 11.83
N LEU A 241 1.67 -11.23 10.78
CA LEU A 241 1.20 -11.43 9.40
C LEU A 241 0.77 -12.89 9.14
N LYS A 242 1.47 -13.88 9.69
CA LYS A 242 1.03 -15.29 9.66
C LYS A 242 -0.32 -15.49 10.34
N ARG A 243 -0.52 -14.81 11.47
CA ARG A 243 -1.80 -14.83 12.16
C ARG A 243 -2.91 -14.23 11.29
N VAL A 244 -2.68 -13.07 10.68
CA VAL A 244 -3.61 -12.43 9.75
C VAL A 244 -3.97 -13.38 8.62
N ARG A 245 -2.95 -13.94 7.94
CA ARG A 245 -3.13 -14.90 6.85
C ARG A 245 -3.96 -16.10 7.27
N LYS A 246 -3.63 -16.72 8.39
CA LYS A 246 -4.35 -17.89 8.92
C LYS A 246 -5.81 -17.58 9.21
N GLU A 247 -6.11 -16.43 9.82
CA GLU A 247 -7.48 -16.06 10.16
C GLU A 247 -8.32 -15.71 8.91
N ILE A 248 -7.70 -15.06 7.92
CA ILE A 248 -8.34 -14.75 6.64
C ILE A 248 -8.58 -16.03 5.83
N ASP A 249 -7.60 -16.90 5.64
CA ASP A 249 -7.76 -18.16 4.89
C ASP A 249 -8.84 -19.07 5.51
N ALA A 250 -9.01 -19.02 6.84
CA ALA A 250 -10.01 -19.82 7.54
C ALA A 250 -11.46 -19.39 7.26
N GLN A 251 -11.68 -18.12 6.90
CA GLN A 251 -13.03 -17.54 6.71
C GLN A 251 -13.30 -17.10 5.27
N TYR A 252 -12.26 -16.66 4.54
CA TYR A 252 -12.32 -16.02 3.23
C TYR A 252 -11.26 -16.60 2.26
N PRO A 253 -11.41 -17.86 1.80
CA PRO A 253 -10.34 -18.64 1.16
C PRO A 253 -9.88 -18.15 -0.24
N ASP A 254 -10.55 -17.18 -0.86
CA ASP A 254 -10.17 -16.61 -2.16
C ASP A 254 -9.57 -15.18 -2.04
N THR A 255 -9.26 -14.76 -0.81
CA THR A 255 -8.73 -13.44 -0.50
C THR A 255 -7.24 -13.35 -0.78
N VAL A 256 -6.80 -12.28 -1.44
CA VAL A 256 -5.37 -11.99 -1.63
C VAL A 256 -4.84 -11.02 -0.57
N LEU A 257 -3.59 -11.23 -0.13
CA LEU A 257 -2.85 -10.30 0.72
C LEU A 257 -1.58 -9.91 -0.01
N LEU A 258 -1.44 -8.62 -0.33
CA LEU A 258 -0.31 -8.03 -1.03
C LEU A 258 0.51 -7.18 -0.07
N ALA A 259 1.73 -7.61 0.26
CA ALA A 259 2.64 -6.85 1.11
C ALA A 259 3.29 -5.70 0.35
N GLU A 260 3.22 -4.50 0.91
CA GLU A 260 4.16 -3.44 0.58
C GLU A 260 5.36 -3.48 1.53
N ALA A 261 6.41 -4.16 1.08
CA ALA A 261 7.71 -4.20 1.72
C ALA A 261 8.77 -3.68 0.75
N ASN A 262 9.06 -2.38 0.81
CA ASN A 262 10.17 -1.77 0.05
C ASN A 262 11.51 -2.08 0.72
N GLN A 263 11.99 -3.33 0.56
CA GLN A 263 13.21 -3.86 1.16
C GLN A 263 14.12 -4.49 0.09
N TRP A 264 15.30 -4.98 0.47
CA TRP A 264 16.14 -5.77 -0.42
C TRP A 264 15.48 -7.12 -0.76
N PRO A 265 15.76 -7.72 -1.94
CA PRO A 265 15.06 -8.94 -2.37
C PRO A 265 15.11 -10.08 -1.35
N GLU A 266 16.21 -10.19 -0.60
CA GLU A 266 16.42 -11.23 0.43
C GLU A 266 15.52 -11.04 1.66
N ASP A 267 15.13 -9.81 1.98
CA ASP A 267 14.21 -9.52 3.08
C ASP A 267 12.75 -9.56 2.62
N VAL A 268 12.46 -9.13 1.38
CA VAL A 268 11.08 -9.13 0.87
C VAL A 268 10.52 -10.55 0.75
N VAL A 269 11.36 -11.53 0.44
CA VAL A 269 10.88 -12.93 0.30
C VAL A 269 10.37 -13.52 1.61
N ASP A 270 10.82 -13.01 2.76
CA ASP A 270 10.34 -13.48 4.06
C ASP A 270 8.85 -13.16 4.28
N TYR A 271 8.32 -12.12 3.62
CA TYR A 271 6.90 -11.77 3.65
C TYR A 271 5.98 -12.76 2.92
N PHE A 272 6.54 -13.73 2.20
CA PHE A 272 5.76 -14.87 1.69
C PHE A 272 5.63 -16.01 2.71
N GLY A 273 6.44 -15.98 3.78
CA GLY A 273 6.42 -16.97 4.85
C GLY A 273 7.13 -18.29 4.50
N ASP A 274 6.67 -19.37 5.13
CA ASP A 274 7.34 -20.67 5.12
C ASP A 274 7.22 -21.41 3.77
N TYR A 275 8.37 -21.72 3.16
CA TYR A 275 8.46 -22.41 1.87
C TYR A 275 7.85 -23.82 1.87
N PRO A 276 8.16 -24.71 2.84
CA PRO A 276 7.53 -26.03 2.94
C PRO A 276 6.00 -26.01 2.97
N SER A 277 5.39 -25.01 3.61
CA SER A 277 3.93 -24.86 3.66
C SER A 277 3.31 -24.37 2.33
N GLY A 278 4.13 -23.88 1.40
CA GLY A 278 3.68 -23.21 0.18
C GLY A 278 3.46 -21.70 0.34
N GLY A 279 3.75 -21.15 1.53
CA GLY A 279 3.64 -19.74 1.90
C GLY A 279 2.50 -19.49 2.89
N ASP A 280 2.81 -19.02 4.11
CA ASP A 280 1.89 -18.83 5.23
C ASP A 280 1.77 -17.37 5.72
N GLU A 281 2.33 -16.41 4.98
CA GLU A 281 2.18 -14.96 5.20
C GLU A 281 1.41 -14.32 4.04
N CYS A 282 1.99 -13.36 3.31
CA CYS A 282 1.32 -12.69 2.21
C CYS A 282 1.33 -13.56 0.94
N HIS A 283 0.24 -13.48 0.18
CA HIS A 283 0.10 -14.15 -1.12
C HIS A 283 0.96 -13.46 -2.18
N MET A 284 1.07 -12.14 -2.09
CA MET A 284 1.84 -11.31 -2.98
C MET A 284 2.74 -10.36 -2.21
N ALA A 285 3.84 -9.95 -2.84
CA ALA A 285 4.65 -8.82 -2.40
C ALA A 285 5.07 -8.02 -3.63
N PHE A 286 5.23 -6.70 -3.49
CA PHE A 286 5.75 -5.89 -4.60
C PHE A 286 7.23 -6.18 -4.86
N HIS A 287 7.59 -6.29 -6.13
CA HIS A 287 8.97 -6.48 -6.54
C HIS A 287 9.73 -5.15 -6.65
N PHE A 288 9.73 -4.36 -5.56
CA PHE A 288 10.43 -3.07 -5.46
C PHE A 288 11.88 -3.10 -5.98
N PRO A 289 12.70 -4.15 -5.72
CA PRO A 289 14.08 -4.17 -6.19
C PRO A 289 14.26 -4.12 -7.72
N VAL A 290 13.32 -4.70 -8.48
CA VAL A 290 13.41 -4.75 -9.95
C VAL A 290 13.03 -3.41 -10.58
N MET A 291 12.05 -2.71 -10.01
CA MET A 291 11.48 -1.51 -10.61
C MET A 291 12.54 -0.45 -10.96
N PRO A 292 13.42 0.03 -10.05
CA PRO A 292 14.45 1.01 -10.40
C PRO A 292 15.47 0.49 -11.42
N ARG A 293 15.75 -0.83 -11.41
CA ARG A 293 16.71 -1.43 -12.33
C ARG A 293 16.18 -1.51 -13.76
N ILE A 294 14.87 -1.55 -13.99
CA ILE A 294 14.28 -1.40 -15.33
C ILE A 294 14.65 -0.03 -15.91
N PHE A 295 14.43 1.04 -15.13
CA PHE A 295 14.78 2.41 -15.54
C PHE A 295 16.28 2.56 -15.79
N MET A 296 17.13 2.01 -14.93
CA MET A 296 18.57 2.02 -15.15
C MET A 296 18.99 1.24 -16.39
N ALA A 297 18.42 0.06 -16.62
CA ALA A 297 18.78 -0.81 -17.73
C ALA A 297 18.52 -0.16 -19.08
N VAL A 298 17.37 0.51 -19.24
CA VAL A 298 17.04 1.19 -20.48
C VAL A 298 17.95 2.41 -20.71
N ARG A 299 18.18 3.25 -19.69
CA ARG A 299 19.09 4.41 -19.83
C ARG A 299 20.55 4.04 -20.05
N ARG A 300 21.00 2.91 -19.49
CA ARG A 300 22.36 2.38 -19.69
C ARG A 300 22.50 1.54 -20.96
N GLU A 301 21.41 1.34 -21.71
CA GLU A 301 21.33 0.41 -22.86
C GLU A 301 21.93 -0.97 -22.53
N SER A 302 21.70 -1.44 -21.30
CA SER A 302 22.34 -2.64 -20.76
C SER A 302 21.32 -3.44 -19.96
N ARG A 303 21.16 -4.71 -20.33
CA ARG A 303 20.29 -5.66 -19.59
C ARG A 303 20.80 -5.98 -18.18
N TYR A 304 22.06 -5.65 -17.88
CA TYR A 304 22.75 -6.13 -16.67
C TYR A 304 22.02 -5.77 -15.36
N PRO A 305 21.53 -4.54 -15.12
CA PRO A 305 20.83 -4.21 -13.87
C PRO A 305 19.62 -5.10 -13.61
N VAL A 306 18.81 -5.37 -14.65
CA VAL A 306 17.64 -6.26 -14.54
C VAL A 306 18.06 -7.73 -14.41
N SER A 307 18.99 -8.20 -15.25
CA SER A 307 19.43 -9.60 -15.19
C SER A 307 20.09 -9.96 -13.86
N GLU A 308 20.85 -9.03 -13.26
CA GLU A 308 21.54 -9.25 -12.00
C GLU A 308 20.56 -9.34 -10.83
N ILE A 309 19.63 -8.38 -10.71
CA ILE A 309 18.70 -8.35 -9.58
C ILE A 309 17.73 -9.52 -9.62
N LEU A 310 17.25 -9.92 -10.80
CA LEU A 310 16.41 -11.12 -10.96
C LEU A 310 17.18 -12.41 -10.61
N ALA A 311 18.47 -12.49 -10.94
CA ALA A 311 19.28 -13.65 -10.58
C ALA A 311 19.60 -13.71 -9.07
N LYS A 312 19.61 -12.56 -8.39
CA LYS A 312 19.80 -12.46 -6.94
C LYS A 312 18.50 -12.63 -6.15
N THR A 313 17.34 -12.45 -6.79
CA THR A 313 16.04 -12.59 -6.13
C THR A 313 15.81 -14.08 -5.82
N PRO A 314 15.63 -14.47 -4.54
CA PRO A 314 15.39 -15.86 -4.19
C PRO A 314 14.11 -16.39 -4.84
N ALA A 315 14.00 -17.73 -4.98
CA ALA A 315 12.73 -18.36 -5.35
C ALA A 315 11.67 -18.00 -4.29
N ILE A 316 10.38 -18.05 -4.64
CA ILE A 316 9.28 -17.80 -3.69
C ILE A 316 8.46 -19.08 -3.47
N PRO A 317 7.67 -19.17 -2.38
CA PRO A 317 6.78 -20.30 -2.16
C PRO A 317 5.77 -20.50 -3.31
N SER A 318 5.35 -21.75 -3.53
CA SER A 318 4.58 -22.12 -4.73
C SER A 318 3.24 -21.42 -4.83
N ASN A 319 2.61 -21.04 -3.71
CA ASN A 319 1.30 -20.40 -3.70
C ASN A 319 1.40 -18.88 -3.76
N CYS A 320 2.60 -18.31 -3.88
CA CYS A 320 2.83 -16.88 -3.86
C CYS A 320 3.14 -16.30 -5.25
N GLN A 321 3.14 -14.98 -5.37
CA GLN A 321 3.43 -14.27 -6.62
C GLN A 321 4.03 -12.88 -6.39
N TRP A 322 4.94 -12.46 -7.27
CA TRP A 322 5.41 -11.07 -7.29
C TRP A 322 4.39 -10.13 -7.91
N GLY A 323 4.18 -8.94 -7.32
CA GLY A 323 3.53 -7.80 -7.96
C GLY A 323 4.58 -6.94 -8.66
N ILE A 324 4.49 -6.78 -9.99
CA ILE A 324 5.43 -5.95 -10.77
C ILE A 324 4.72 -4.68 -11.20
N PHE A 325 5.41 -3.55 -11.09
CA PHE A 325 4.88 -2.23 -11.44
C PHE A 325 6.01 -1.35 -11.98
N LEU A 326 5.62 -0.30 -12.71
CA LEU A 326 6.57 0.71 -13.22
C LEU A 326 6.53 1.98 -12.36
N ARG A 327 5.32 2.42 -12.02
CA ARG A 327 5.01 3.58 -11.17
C ARG A 327 3.74 3.27 -10.36
N ASN A 328 3.47 4.10 -9.37
CA ASN A 328 2.35 4.03 -8.43
C ASN A 328 2.02 5.47 -7.94
N HIS A 329 1.11 5.59 -6.98
CA HIS A 329 0.72 6.86 -6.34
C HIS A 329 1.81 7.56 -5.52
N ASP A 330 2.97 6.93 -5.33
CA ASP A 330 4.11 7.48 -4.60
C ASP A 330 5.24 7.92 -5.54
N GLU A 331 6.32 8.46 -4.98
CA GLU A 331 7.55 8.67 -5.72
C GLU A 331 8.17 7.35 -6.19
N LEU A 332 8.98 7.40 -7.25
CA LEU A 332 9.87 6.32 -7.60
C LEU A 332 10.92 6.21 -6.50
N THR A 333 10.68 5.32 -5.53
CA THR A 333 11.54 5.13 -4.37
C THR A 333 12.94 4.65 -4.78
N LEU A 334 13.96 5.25 -4.18
CA LEU A 334 15.37 4.88 -4.33
C LEU A 334 16.01 4.60 -2.95
N GLU A 335 15.21 4.10 -2.01
CA GLU A 335 15.69 3.71 -0.69
C GLU A 335 16.55 2.45 -0.78
N MET A 336 16.05 1.43 -1.48
CA MET A 336 16.69 0.12 -1.63
C MET A 336 17.56 0.01 -2.90
N VAL A 337 18.38 1.03 -3.09
CA VAL A 337 19.47 1.07 -4.08
C VAL A 337 20.76 1.56 -3.43
N THR A 338 21.90 1.23 -4.03
CA THR A 338 23.19 1.77 -3.56
C THR A 338 23.27 3.28 -3.79
N ASP A 339 24.13 3.98 -3.05
CA ASP A 339 24.31 5.44 -3.20
C ASP A 339 24.69 5.85 -4.64
N GLU A 340 25.55 5.09 -5.31
CA GLU A 340 25.94 5.34 -6.70
C GLU A 340 24.77 5.18 -7.67
N GLU A 341 23.92 4.17 -7.46
CA GLU A 341 22.71 3.99 -8.27
C GLU A 341 21.71 5.11 -8.04
N ARG A 342 21.57 5.58 -6.79
CA ARG A 342 20.69 6.69 -6.44
C ARG A 342 21.12 7.98 -7.12
N ASP A 343 22.40 8.33 -7.03
CA ASP A 343 22.97 9.51 -7.68
C ASP A 343 22.80 9.45 -9.20
N TYR A 344 23.01 8.26 -9.79
CA TYR A 344 22.77 8.03 -11.22
C TYR A 344 21.31 8.26 -11.60
N MET A 345 20.37 7.67 -10.84
CA MET A 345 18.93 7.82 -11.10
C MET A 345 18.49 9.29 -10.99
N TRP A 346 18.98 10.03 -9.99
CA TRP A 346 18.70 11.46 -9.87
C TRP A 346 19.26 12.29 -11.02
N ALA A 347 20.48 12.01 -11.47
CA ALA A 347 21.09 12.73 -12.59
C ALA A 347 20.32 12.53 -13.91
N GLU A 348 19.82 11.31 -14.14
CA GLU A 348 19.14 10.96 -15.39
C GLU A 348 17.66 11.36 -15.40
N TYR A 349 16.96 11.18 -14.28
CA TYR A 349 15.49 11.27 -14.21
C TYR A 349 14.96 12.45 -13.36
N ALA A 350 15.79 13.07 -12.53
CA ALA A 350 15.41 14.19 -11.65
C ALA A 350 16.33 15.41 -11.79
N LYS A 351 16.39 15.94 -13.02
CA LYS A 351 17.23 17.09 -13.41
C LYS A 351 16.81 18.40 -12.72
N ASP A 352 15.53 18.55 -12.43
CA ASP A 352 15.03 19.63 -11.59
C ASP A 352 14.89 19.13 -10.14
N PRO A 353 15.45 19.83 -9.14
CA PRO A 353 15.37 19.40 -7.74
C PRO A 353 13.94 19.17 -7.25
N ARG A 354 12.95 19.87 -7.80
CA ARG A 354 11.54 19.71 -7.45
C ARG A 354 10.97 18.36 -7.88
N MET A 355 11.64 17.62 -8.76
CA MET A 355 11.23 16.27 -9.17
C MET A 355 11.56 15.23 -8.10
N ARG A 356 12.34 15.60 -7.08
CA ARG A 356 12.69 14.74 -5.95
C ARG A 356 11.70 14.96 -4.81
N ALA A 357 11.48 13.91 -4.03
CA ALA A 357 10.79 13.93 -2.75
C ALA A 357 11.36 12.78 -1.90
N ASN A 358 11.72 13.06 -0.65
CA ASN A 358 12.43 12.13 0.21
C ASN A 358 13.68 11.59 -0.51
N ILE A 359 13.80 10.27 -0.60
CA ILE A 359 14.91 9.59 -1.28
C ILE A 359 14.58 9.28 -2.75
N GLY A 360 13.37 9.58 -3.25
CA GLY A 360 12.89 9.15 -4.57
C GLY A 360 12.67 10.26 -5.62
N ILE A 361 11.90 9.90 -6.66
CA ILE A 361 11.56 10.76 -7.82
C ILE A 361 10.04 10.79 -8.05
N ARG A 362 9.40 11.92 -7.74
CA ARG A 362 7.94 12.12 -7.86
C ARG A 362 7.51 12.53 -9.28
N ARG A 363 7.62 11.59 -10.21
CA ARG A 363 7.26 11.76 -11.63
C ARG A 363 6.42 10.57 -12.12
N ARG A 364 5.54 10.81 -13.10
CA ARG A 364 4.78 9.77 -13.81
C ARG A 364 5.64 9.10 -14.89
N LEU A 365 5.17 7.97 -15.43
CA LEU A 365 5.94 7.17 -16.39
C LEU A 365 6.26 7.94 -17.68
N ALA A 366 5.26 8.52 -18.35
CA ALA A 366 5.48 9.20 -19.62
C ALA A 366 6.47 10.39 -19.48
N PRO A 367 6.37 11.25 -18.44
CA PRO A 367 7.35 12.31 -18.25
C PRO A 367 8.74 11.84 -17.78
N LEU A 368 8.89 10.68 -17.15
CA LEU A 368 10.21 10.06 -16.86
C LEU A 368 10.90 9.61 -18.15
N LEU A 369 10.13 9.19 -19.15
CA LEU A 369 10.62 8.68 -20.43
C LEU A 369 10.61 9.75 -21.52
N ASP A 370 10.61 11.04 -21.14
CA ASP A 370 10.62 12.17 -22.07
C ASP A 370 9.47 12.13 -23.10
N ASN A 371 8.34 11.49 -22.74
CA ASN A 371 7.18 11.19 -23.59
C ASN A 371 7.53 10.40 -24.87
N ASP A 372 8.62 9.63 -24.85
CA ASP A 372 9.01 8.75 -25.95
C ASP A 372 8.13 7.50 -25.97
N ARG A 373 7.22 7.45 -26.96
CA ARG A 373 6.30 6.34 -27.16
C ARG A 373 7.00 4.99 -27.29
N ASN A 374 8.17 4.91 -27.94
CA ASN A 374 8.86 3.64 -28.12
C ASN A 374 9.39 3.11 -26.78
N GLN A 375 9.86 4.01 -25.91
CA GLN A 375 10.28 3.64 -24.57
C GLN A 375 9.09 3.26 -23.70
N ILE A 376 7.98 4.01 -23.75
CA ILE A 376 6.76 3.65 -23.01
C ILE A 376 6.28 2.24 -23.40
N GLU A 377 6.26 1.92 -24.70
CA GLU A 377 5.93 0.57 -25.18
C GLU A 377 6.93 -0.49 -24.69
N LEU A 378 8.24 -0.20 -24.72
CA LEU A 378 9.27 -1.12 -24.23
C LEU A 378 9.11 -1.41 -22.73
N PHE A 379 8.94 -0.38 -21.91
CA PHE A 379 8.74 -0.53 -20.47
C PHE A 379 7.45 -1.30 -20.17
N THR A 380 6.36 -0.99 -20.88
CA THR A 380 5.10 -1.73 -20.75
C THR A 380 5.24 -3.19 -21.16
N ALA A 381 5.98 -3.47 -22.23
CA ALA A 381 6.27 -4.85 -22.64
C ALA A 381 7.10 -5.60 -21.60
N LEU A 382 8.08 -4.95 -20.96
CA LEU A 382 8.83 -5.55 -19.85
C LEU A 382 7.92 -5.84 -18.65
N LEU A 383 7.08 -4.88 -18.25
CA LEU A 383 6.09 -5.05 -17.17
C LEU A 383 5.20 -6.29 -17.42
N LEU A 384 4.65 -6.43 -18.63
CA LEU A 384 3.73 -7.51 -18.99
C LEU A 384 4.41 -8.86 -19.29
N SER A 385 5.75 -8.95 -19.28
CA SER A 385 6.48 -10.17 -19.63
C SER A 385 7.46 -10.67 -18.56
N LEU A 386 7.76 -9.86 -17.55
CA LEU A 386 8.53 -10.30 -16.39
C LEU A 386 7.71 -11.24 -15.49
N PRO A 387 8.35 -12.14 -14.72
CA PRO A 387 7.63 -13.09 -13.87
C PRO A 387 6.93 -12.39 -12.70
N GLY A 388 5.61 -12.29 -12.77
CA GLY A 388 4.76 -11.71 -11.73
C GLY A 388 3.43 -11.26 -12.33
N SER A 389 2.57 -10.72 -11.47
CA SER A 389 1.32 -10.09 -11.88
C SER A 389 1.54 -8.59 -12.06
N PRO A 390 1.25 -8.03 -13.25
CA PRO A 390 1.51 -6.63 -13.54
C PRO A 390 0.47 -5.72 -12.88
N ILE A 391 0.91 -4.56 -12.44
CA ILE A 391 0.11 -3.51 -11.82
C ILE A 391 0.30 -2.24 -12.64
N LEU A 392 -0.78 -1.78 -13.25
CA LEU A 392 -0.84 -0.54 -14.03
C LEU A 392 -1.31 0.60 -13.13
N TYR A 393 -0.71 1.78 -13.28
CA TYR A 393 -1.16 2.99 -12.59
C TYR A 393 -2.10 3.79 -13.48
N TYR A 394 -3.25 4.24 -12.94
CA TYR A 394 -4.28 4.88 -13.75
C TYR A 394 -3.73 6.06 -14.55
N GLY A 395 -4.06 6.11 -15.85
CA GLY A 395 -3.62 7.17 -16.74
C GLY A 395 -2.30 6.91 -17.46
N ASP A 396 -1.47 5.97 -17.00
CA ASP A 396 -0.25 5.61 -17.73
C ASP A 396 -0.57 4.95 -19.08
N GLU A 397 -1.73 4.27 -19.21
CA GLU A 397 -2.20 3.66 -20.46
C GLU A 397 -2.52 4.68 -21.57
N ILE A 398 -2.75 5.94 -21.19
CA ILE A 398 -2.93 7.08 -22.12
C ILE A 398 -1.75 8.06 -22.09
N GLY A 399 -0.69 7.75 -21.33
CA GLY A 399 0.51 8.58 -21.22
C GLY A 399 0.30 9.89 -20.43
N MET A 400 -0.44 9.84 -19.33
CA MET A 400 -0.65 11.00 -18.45
C MET A 400 0.67 11.60 -17.96
N GLY A 401 0.67 12.93 -17.83
CA GLY A 401 1.77 13.71 -17.27
C GLY A 401 1.68 13.89 -15.75
N ASP A 402 2.68 14.55 -15.17
CA ASP A 402 2.73 14.92 -13.75
C ASP A 402 2.69 16.44 -13.57
N ASN A 403 2.50 16.88 -12.33
CA ASN A 403 2.59 18.29 -11.95
C ASN A 403 3.59 18.52 -10.80
N ILE A 404 4.86 18.71 -11.15
CA ILE A 404 5.99 18.92 -10.21
C ILE A 404 5.89 20.20 -9.36
N TRP A 405 4.86 21.03 -9.58
CA TRP A 405 4.59 22.23 -8.78
C TRP A 405 3.71 21.95 -7.56
N LEU A 406 3.07 20.78 -7.51
CA LEU A 406 2.34 20.34 -6.33
C LEU A 406 3.32 19.89 -5.23
N GLY A 407 2.86 19.93 -3.98
CA GLY A 407 3.62 19.49 -2.83
C GLY A 407 3.75 17.96 -2.80
N ASP A 408 4.83 17.47 -2.21
CA ASP A 408 5.09 16.05 -1.96
C ASP A 408 4.67 15.11 -3.11
N ARG A 409 3.94 14.02 -2.84
CA ARG A 409 3.52 13.02 -3.82
C ARG A 409 2.30 13.42 -4.65
N ASP A 410 1.65 14.54 -4.35
CA ASP A 410 0.50 15.01 -5.14
C ASP A 410 0.86 15.25 -6.61
N ALA A 411 2.14 15.48 -6.91
CA ALA A 411 2.64 15.61 -8.27
C ALA A 411 2.30 14.42 -9.19
N VAL A 412 2.12 13.21 -8.65
CA VAL A 412 1.78 12.00 -9.41
C VAL A 412 0.36 11.51 -9.15
N ARG A 413 -0.40 12.14 -8.25
CA ARG A 413 -1.78 11.76 -7.86
C ARG A 413 -2.87 12.57 -8.60
N THR A 414 -2.46 13.37 -9.59
CA THR A 414 -3.34 14.22 -10.43
C THR A 414 -3.99 13.53 -11.60
#